data_AF-A0A395CY10-F1
#
_entry.id   AF-A0A395CY10-F1
#
_cell.length_a   1.000
_cell.length_b   1.000
_cell.length_c   1.000
_cell.angle_alpha   90.00
_cell.angle_beta   90.00
_cell.angle_gamma   90.00
#
_symmetry.space_group_name_H-M   'P 1'
#
loop_
_entity.id
_entity.type
_entity.pdbx_description
1 polymer ?
#
loop_
_entity_poly.entity_id
_entity_poly.type
_entity_poly.pdbx_seq_one_letter_code
_entity_poly.pdbx_strand_id
1 'polypeptide(L)' 'MNEAVILLDTNVVSELMRPKPAQAVLDWFAAQDSTKLFFSAVSEAELRTGAAILPAGRRRDSLTATIDIMITEDFGGRV' A
#
# COMPACT_ATOMS: atom_id res chain seq x y z
N MET A 1 12.29 -0.16 -26.26
CA MET A 1 13.01 0.08 -25.00
C MET A 1 12.19 -0.55 -23.90
N ASN A 2 12.74 -1.42 -23.05
CA ASN A 2 12.01 -1.91 -21.88
C ASN A 2 11.78 -0.72 -20.95
N GLU A 3 10.53 -0.35 -20.70
CA GLU A 3 10.22 0.61 -19.65
C GLU A 3 10.33 -0.10 -18.30
N ALA A 4 11.06 0.51 -17.36
CA ALA A 4 11.22 -0.05 -16.03
C ALA A 4 9.91 0.08 -15.23
N VAL A 5 9.52 -1.00 -14.56
CA VAL A 5 8.43 -1.02 -13.56
C VAL A 5 9.04 -0.96 -12.17
N ILE A 6 8.27 -0.45 -11.20
CA ILE A 6 8.69 -0.33 -9.79
C ILE A 6 7.79 -1.24 -8.95
N LEU A 7 8.41 -2.15 -8.21
CA LEU A 7 7.72 -2.93 -7.19
C LEU A 7 7.84 -2.21 -5.84
N LEU A 8 6.71 -1.86 -5.26
CA LEU A 8 6.65 -1.20 -3.96
C LEU A 8 6.80 -2.20 -2.83
N ASP A 9 7.58 -1.81 -1.82
CA ASP A 9 7.69 -2.52 -0.56
C ASP A 9 6.56 -2.12 0.41
N THR A 10 6.30 -2.97 1.40
CA THR A 10 5.27 -2.78 2.43
C THR A 10 5.45 -1.47 3.19
N ASN A 11 6.69 -1.01 3.40
CA ASN A 11 6.97 0.22 4.13
C ASN A 11 6.47 1.49 3.41
N VAL A 12 6.60 1.58 2.08
CA VAL A 12 6.15 2.72 1.28
C VAL A 12 4.63 2.77 1.31
N VAL A 13 4.00 1.63 1.05
CA VAL A 13 2.54 1.52 1.02
C VAL A 13 1.93 1.79 2.39
N SER A 14 2.51 1.24 3.47
CA SER A 14 2.05 1.52 4.83
C SER A 14 2.27 2.97 5.29
N GLU A 15 3.29 3.66 4.77
CA GLU A 15 3.51 5.09 5.02
C GLU A 15 2.41 5.95 4.37
N LEU A 16 1.99 5.63 3.14
CA LEU A 16 0.90 6.32 2.44
C LEU A 16 -0.45 6.22 3.19
N MET A 17 -0.64 5.17 3.97
CA MET A 17 -1.86 4.97 4.78
C MET A 17 -1.85 5.73 6.11
N ARG A 18 -0.74 6.36 6.50
CA ARG A 18 -0.65 7.05 7.80
C ARG A 18 -1.47 8.33 7.78
N PRO A 19 -2.02 8.77 8.93
CA PRO A 19 -2.69 10.07 9.02
C PRO A 19 -1.80 11.28 8.67
N LYS A 20 -0.47 11.11 8.83
CA LYS A 20 0.55 12.12 8.49
C LYS A 20 1.75 11.42 7.84
N PRO A 21 1.70 11.13 6.53
CA PRO A 21 2.81 10.50 5.82
C PRO A 21 4.02 11.43 5.74
N ALA A 22 5.22 10.85 5.59
CA ALA A 22 6.41 11.61 5.25
C ALA A 22 6.27 12.28 3.87
N GLN A 23 6.46 13.59 3.81
CA GLN A 23 6.29 14.37 2.57
C GLN A 23 7.17 13.84 1.42
N ALA A 24 8.40 13.41 1.73
CA ALA A 24 9.30 12.84 0.73
C ALA A 24 8.74 11.58 0.05
N VAL A 25 7.98 10.76 0.77
CA VAL A 25 7.33 9.56 0.20
C VAL A 25 6.15 9.96 -0.68
N LEU A 26 5.38 10.96 -0.26
CA LEU A 26 4.28 11.51 -1.08
C LEU A 26 4.79 12.12 -2.38
N ASP A 27 5.83 12.97 -2.31
CA ASP A 27 6.41 13.63 -3.46
C ASP A 27 7.00 12.60 -4.44
N TRP A 28 7.69 11.58 -3.91
CA TRP A 28 8.21 10.49 -4.73
C TRP A 28 7.10 9.71 -5.40
N PHE A 29 6.05 9.32 -4.66
CA PHE A 29 4.93 8.54 -5.19
C PHE A 29 4.17 9.32 -6.28
N ALA A 30 3.90 10.61 -6.04
CA ALA A 30 3.22 11.48 -6.99
C ALA A 30 4.01 11.74 -8.29
N ALA A 31 5.32 11.53 -8.28
CA ALA A 31 6.17 11.66 -9.46
C ALA A 31 6.18 10.41 -10.35
N GLN A 32 5.59 9.29 -9.91
CA GLN A 32 5.57 8.05 -10.67
C GLN A 32 4.33 7.93 -11.55
N ASP A 33 4.46 7.21 -12.67
CA ASP A 33 3.30 6.73 -13.43
C ASP A 33 2.65 5.57 -12.66
N SER A 34 1.39 5.75 -12.25
CA SER A 34 0.66 4.75 -11.46
C SER A 34 0.52 3.41 -12.18
N THR A 35 0.52 3.40 -13.52
CA THR A 35 0.44 2.15 -14.31
C THR A 35 1.72 1.32 -14.24
N LYS A 36 2.83 1.92 -13.76
CA LYS A 36 4.15 1.29 -13.61
C LYS A 36 4.48 0.90 -12.17
N LEU A 37 3.60 1.24 -11.22
CA LEU A 37 3.72 0.83 -9.83
C LEU A 37 3.02 -0.51 -9.63
N PHE A 38 3.74 -1.46 -9.06
CA PHE A 38 3.22 -2.77 -8.69
C PHE A 38 3.38 -2.96 -7.19
N PHE A 39 2.54 -3.81 -6.63
CA PHE A 39 2.68 -4.28 -5.26
C PHE A 39 2.79 -5.81 -5.30
N SER A 40 3.46 -6.43 -4.33
CA SER A 40 3.57 -7.88 -4.34
C SER A 40 2.48 -8.51 -3.47
N ALA A 41 1.95 -9.66 -3.87
CA ALA A 41 1.09 -10.47 -3.02
C ALA A 41 1.72 -10.81 -1.64
N VAL A 42 3.06 -10.87 -1.56
CA VAL A 42 3.77 -11.06 -0.28
C VAL A 42 3.64 -9.81 0.60
N SER A 43 3.87 -8.63 0.04
CA SER A 43 3.73 -7.36 0.74
C SER A 43 2.28 -7.07 1.15
N GLU A 44 1.31 -7.49 0.34
CA GLU A 44 -0.11 -7.49 0.73
C GLU A 44 -0.35 -8.39 1.94
N ALA A 45 0.19 -9.61 1.93
CA ALA A 45 0.06 -10.52 3.07
C ALA A 45 0.67 -9.93 4.35
N GLU A 46 1.79 -9.19 4.26
CA GLU A 46 2.38 -8.48 5.40
C GLU A 46 1.45 -7.40 5.97
N LEU A 47 0.83 -6.57 5.11
CA LEU A 47 -0.14 -5.56 5.56
C LEU A 47 -1.35 -6.21 6.25
N ARG A 48 -1.92 -7.23 5.63
CA ARG A 48 -3.08 -7.96 6.16
C ARG A 48 -2.74 -8.64 7.49
N THR A 49 -1.55 -9.20 7.61
CA THR A 49 -1.04 -9.80 8.86
C THR A 49 -0.91 -8.73 9.94
N GLY A 50 -0.35 -7.56 9.60
CA GLY A 50 -0.24 -6.42 10.52
C GLY A 50 -1.59 -5.94 11.06
N ALA A 51 -2.65 -5.96 10.25
CA ALA A 51 -4.00 -5.70 10.72
C ALA A 51 -4.55 -6.84 11.59
N ALA A 52 -4.36 -8.10 11.16
CA ALA A 52 -4.92 -9.28 11.83
C ALA A 52 -4.39 -9.48 13.27
N ILE A 53 -3.15 -9.06 13.56
CA ILE A 53 -2.58 -9.17 14.91
C ILE A 53 -3.13 -8.12 15.91
N LEU A 54 -3.84 -7.09 15.43
CA LEU A 54 -4.46 -6.11 16.32
C LEU A 54 -5.63 -6.75 17.08
N PRO A 55 -5.86 -6.36 18.35
CA PRO A 55 -7.06 -6.76 19.07
C PRO A 55 -8.34 -6.37 18.30
N ALA A 56 -9.39 -7.18 18.44
CA ALA A 56 -10.67 -6.89 17.82
C ALA A 56 -11.20 -5.51 18.25
N GLY A 57 -11.69 -4.74 17.28
CA GLY A 57 -12.29 -3.44 17.50
C GLY A 57 -11.95 -2.43 16.41
N ARG A 58 -12.42 -1.19 16.62
CA ARG A 58 -12.41 -0.12 15.61
C ARG A 58 -11.09 0.05 14.87
N ARG A 59 -9.96 -0.02 15.58
CA ARG A 59 -8.64 0.17 14.96
C ARG A 59 -8.31 -0.91 13.93
N ARG A 60 -8.59 -2.18 14.26
CA ARG A 60 -8.39 -3.30 13.34
C ARG A 60 -9.31 -3.14 12.13
N ASP A 61 -10.60 -2.91 12.39
CA ASP A 61 -11.61 -2.87 11.35
C ASP A 61 -11.37 -1.70 10.38
N SER A 62 -10.99 -0.52 10.90
CA SER A 62 -10.61 0.62 10.06
C SER A 62 -9.35 0.33 9.23
N LEU A 63 -8.31 -0.27 9.82
CA LEU A 63 -7.09 -0.59 9.07
C LEU A 63 -7.35 -1.64 7.98
N THR A 64 -8.13 -2.69 8.27
CA THR A 64 -8.53 -3.68 7.27
C THR A 64 -9.29 -3.03 6.11
N ALA A 65 -10.26 -2.16 6.40
CA ALA A 65 -10.99 -1.44 5.36
C ALA A 65 -10.07 -0.54 4.50
N THR A 66 -9.10 0.15 5.12
CA THR A 66 -8.12 0.95 4.37
C THR A 66 -7.23 0.09 3.49
N ILE A 67 -6.80 -1.09 3.96
CA ILE A 67 -6.03 -2.05 3.13
C ILE A 67 -6.88 -2.50 1.93
N ASP A 68 -8.14 -2.88 2.16
CA ASP A 68 -9.01 -3.39 1.09
C ASP A 68 -9.25 -2.34 0.00
N ILE A 69 -9.52 -1.08 0.39
CA ILE A 69 -9.68 0.04 -0.56
C ILE A 69 -8.40 0.22 -1.39
N MET A 70 -7.25 0.33 -0.73
CA MET A 70 -5.99 0.57 -1.43
C MET A 70 -5.62 -0.58 -2.39
N ILE A 71 -5.79 -1.85 -1.98
CA ILE A 71 -5.49 -2.98 -2.88
C ILE A 71 -6.45 -3.01 -4.08
N THR A 72 -7.74 -2.78 -3.85
CA THR A 72 -8.75 -2.90 -4.93
C THR A 72 -8.76 -1.69 -5.86
N GLU A 73 -8.63 -0.48 -5.34
CA GLU A 73 -8.72 0.77 -6.10
C GLU A 73 -7.36 1.22 -6.66
N ASP A 74 -6.29 1.17 -5.85
CA ASP A 74 -4.98 1.71 -6.24
C ASP A 74 -4.07 0.68 -6.90
N PHE A 75 -4.30 -0.62 -6.68
CA PHE A 75 -3.46 -1.71 -7.22
C PHE A 75 -4.26 -2.82 -7.92
N GLY A 76 -5.53 -2.58 -8.25
CA GLY A 76 -6.36 -3.56 -8.97
C GLY A 76 -5.67 -4.09 -10.24
N GLY A 77 -5.43 -5.40 -10.29
CA GLY A 77 -4.73 -6.06 -11.41
C GLY A 77 -3.21 -5.86 -11.45
N ARG A 78 -2.60 -5.29 -10.39
CA ARG A 78 -1.15 -5.01 -10.25
C ARG A 78 -0.59 -5.51 -8.91
N VAL A 79 -1.20 -6.56 -8.36
CA VAL A 79 -0.75 -7.35 -7.19
C VAL A 79 -0.46 -8.79 -7.57
#